data_AF-R7FXX6-F1
#
_entry.id   AF-R7FXX6-F1
#
_cell.length_a   1.000
_cell.length_b   1.000
_cell.length_c   1.000
_cell.angle_alpha   90.00
_cell.angle_beta   90.00
_cell.angle_gamma   90.00
#
_symmetry.space_group_name_H-M   'P 1'
#
loop_
_entity.id
_entity.type
_entity.pdbx_description
1 polymer ?
#
loop_
_entity_poly.entity_id
_entity_poly.type
_entity_poly.pdbx_seq_one_letter_code
_entity_poly.pdbx_strand_id
1 'polypeptide(L)'
;MIVDLLEALTIFCFGLSWPISIRKSLVSRTAKGKSLFFEVFLLVGYACGIAKKIIEATGAFGVDPKSGFIFILSFFFYVLNFIEISIDVALYFRNKKLDEEADRLAAENK
;
A
#
# COMPACT_ATOMS: atom_id res chain seq x y z
N MET A 1 15.66 -1.13 19.33
CA MET A 1 16.14 0.22 18.88
C MET A 1 16.69 0.20 17.46
N ILE A 2 17.82 -0.45 17.16
CA ILE A 2 18.34 -0.50 15.77
C ILE A 2 17.41 -1.28 14.83
N VAL A 3 16.87 -2.42 15.27
CA VAL A 3 15.91 -3.22 14.48
C VAL A 3 14.66 -2.41 14.13
N ASP A 4 14.07 -1.73 15.11
CA ASP A 4 12.87 -0.92 14.90
C ASP A 4 13.14 0.28 13.98
N LEU A 5 14.34 0.85 14.03
CA LEU A 5 14.77 1.93 13.13
C LEU A 5 14.89 1.43 11.69
N LEU A 6 15.52 0.29 11.47
CA LEU A 6 15.65 -0.31 10.14
C LEU A 6 14.28 -0.70 9.56
N GLU A 7 13.37 -1.22 10.39
CA GLU A 7 11.99 -1.50 10.00
C GLU A 7 11.26 -0.20 9.63
N ALA A 8 11.32 0.83 10.49
CA ALA A 8 10.70 2.12 10.23
C ALA A 8 11.21 2.77 8.93
N LEU A 9 12.53 2.74 8.69
CA LEU A 9 13.15 3.28 7.47
C LEU A 9 12.71 2.51 6.23
N THR A 10 12.63 1.18 6.32
CA THR A 10 12.17 0.35 5.21
C THR A 10 10.73 0.72 4.82
N ILE A 11 9.83 0.74 5.79
CA ILE A 11 8.41 1.06 5.55
C ILE A 11 8.23 2.51 5.11
N PHE A 12 9.05 3.42 5.62
CA PHE A 12 9.06 4.81 5.18
C PHE A 12 9.49 4.93 3.70
N CYS A 13 10.60 4.31 3.31
CA CYS A 13 11.06 4.31 1.92
C CYS A 13 10.05 3.66 0.97
N PHE A 14 9.41 2.56 1.38
CA PHE A 14 8.30 1.98 0.63
C PHE A 14 7.08 2.91 0.58
N GLY A 15 6.77 3.59 1.68
CA GLY A 15 5.69 4.59 1.76
C GLY A 15 5.81 5.67 0.71
N LEU A 16 7.01 6.23 0.53
CA LEU A 16 7.26 7.26 -0.47
C LEU A 16 7.02 6.80 -1.92
N SER A 17 7.03 5.49 -2.18
CA SER A 17 6.74 4.96 -3.52
C SER A 17 5.25 5.06 -3.91
N TRP A 18 4.33 5.05 -2.94
CA TRP A 18 2.89 5.10 -3.22
C TRP A 18 2.39 6.47 -3.68
N PRO A 19 2.76 7.62 -3.07
CA PRO A 19 2.40 8.94 -3.60
C PRO A 19 2.81 9.12 -5.06
N ILE A 20 3.96 8.58 -5.46
CA ILE A 20 4.43 8.59 -6.85
C ILE A 20 3.53 7.72 -7.73
N SER A 21 3.19 6.50 -7.28
CA SER A 21 2.28 5.58 -7.99
C SER A 21 0.88 6.16 -8.17
N ILE A 22 0.31 6.73 -7.10
CA ILE A 22 -1.01 7.38 -7.08
C ILE A 22 -1.02 8.57 -8.03
N ARG A 23 -0.01 9.46 -7.97
CA ARG A 23 0.10 10.60 -8.88
C ARG A 23 0.17 10.13 -10.34
N LYS A 24 0.97 9.10 -10.63
CA LYS A 24 1.07 8.53 -11.98
C LYS A 24 -0.29 7.99 -12.43
N SER A 25 -0.99 7.25 -11.57
CA SER A 25 -2.33 6.71 -11.81
C SER A 25 -3.35 7.82 -12.09
N LEU A 26 -3.31 8.93 -11.34
CA LEU A 26 -4.20 10.07 -11.54
C LEU A 26 -3.96 10.79 -12.87
N VAL A 27 -2.70 11.03 -13.22
CA VAL A 27 -2.32 11.80 -14.41
C VAL A 27 -2.44 10.95 -15.69
N SER A 28 -2.04 9.68 -15.66
CA SER A 28 -2.07 8.82 -16.85
C SER A 28 -3.49 8.45 -17.27
N ARG A 29 -4.44 8.41 -16.31
CA ARG A 29 -5.82 7.96 -16.52
C ARG A 29 -5.95 6.59 -17.21
N THR A 30 -4.90 5.78 -17.15
CA THR A 30 -4.84 4.42 -17.71
C THR A 30 -4.28 3.45 -16.66
N ALA A 31 -4.82 2.24 -16.65
CA ALA A 31 -4.39 1.10 -15.83
C ALA A 31 -3.47 0.15 -16.63
N LYS A 32 -3.22 0.41 -17.92
CA LYS A 32 -2.34 -0.41 -18.76
C LYS A 32 -0.92 -0.46 -18.18
N GLY A 33 -0.41 -1.68 -17.97
CA GLY A 33 0.93 -1.94 -17.40
C GLY A 33 1.00 -1.98 -15.86
N LYS A 34 -0.12 -1.80 -15.16
CA LYS A 34 -0.20 -1.90 -13.69
C LYS A 34 -0.78 -3.24 -13.26
N SER A 35 -0.18 -3.86 -12.23
CA SER A 35 -0.56 -5.21 -11.78
C SER A 35 -1.37 -5.14 -10.49
N LEU A 36 -2.69 -5.32 -10.59
CA LEU A 36 -3.58 -5.40 -9.43
C LEU A 36 -3.18 -6.53 -8.48
N PHE A 37 -2.72 -7.67 -9.01
CA PHE A 37 -2.27 -8.80 -8.17
C PHE A 37 -1.11 -8.39 -7.26
N PHE A 38 -0.16 -7.60 -7.78
CA PHE A 38 0.97 -7.11 -7.00
C PHE A 38 0.49 -6.21 -5.85
N GLU A 39 -0.43 -5.28 -6.13
CA GLU A 39 -1.02 -4.40 -5.11
C GLU A 39 -1.81 -5.16 -4.04
N VAL A 40 -2.54 -6.22 -4.42
CA VAL A 40 -3.24 -7.07 -3.45
C VAL A 40 -2.26 -7.81 -2.55
N PHE A 41 -1.17 -8.35 -3.10
CA PHE A 41 -0.13 -8.98 -2.28
C PHE A 41 0.49 -7.99 -1.29
N LEU A 42 0.69 -6.75 -1.71
CA LEU A 42 1.15 -5.68 -0.83
C LEU A 42 0.13 -5.41 0.28
N LEU A 43 -1.16 -5.24 -0.03
CA LEU A 43 -2.19 -5.07 1.00
C LEU A 43 -2.19 -6.20 2.04
N VAL A 44 -2.09 -7.45 1.59
CA VAL A 44 -2.01 -8.60 2.50
C VAL A 44 -0.74 -8.54 3.36
N GLY A 45 0.41 -8.22 2.77
CA GLY A 45 1.67 -8.06 3.50
C GLY A 45 1.61 -6.95 4.55
N TYR A 46 1.05 -5.79 4.20
CA TYR A 46 0.86 -4.67 5.12
C TYR A 46 -0.15 -5.01 6.22
N ALA A 47 -1.24 -5.71 5.91
CA ALA A 47 -2.19 -6.19 6.92
C ALA A 47 -1.54 -7.13 7.94
N CYS A 48 -0.70 -8.08 7.46
CA CYS A 48 0.10 -8.94 8.34
C CYS A 48 1.07 -8.14 9.21
N GLY A 49 1.73 -7.11 8.65
CA GLY A 49 2.63 -6.22 9.39
C GLY A 49 1.91 -5.42 10.49
N ILE A 50 0.71 -4.90 10.21
CA ILE A 50 -0.16 -4.24 11.19
C ILE A 50 -0.57 -5.23 12.29
N ALA A 51 -0.99 -6.44 11.93
CA ALA A 51 -1.38 -7.47 12.89
C ALA A 51 -0.22 -7.84 13.84
N LYS A 52 0.98 -8.06 13.28
CA LYS A 52 2.21 -8.27 14.06
C LYS A 52 2.43 -7.13 15.07
N LYS A 53 2.34 -5.87 14.62
CA LYS A 53 2.53 -4.71 15.50
C LYS A 53 1.48 -4.63 16.61
N ILE A 54 0.23 -5.01 16.34
CA ILE A 54 -0.82 -5.07 17.37
C ILE A 54 -0.48 -6.14 18.42
N ILE A 55 -0.01 -7.32 17.99
CA ILE A 55 0.42 -8.38 18.91
C ILE A 55 1.60 -7.90 19.77
N GLU A 56 2.61 -7.30 19.16
CA GLU A 56 3.77 -6.73 19.88
C GLU A 56 3.37 -5.59 20.82
N ALA A 57 2.35 -4.78 20.49
CA ALA A 57 1.89 -3.69 21.34
C ALA A 57 1.08 -4.19 22.55
N THR A 58 0.28 -5.24 22.36
CA THR A 58 -0.62 -5.79 23.39
C THR A 58 0.02 -6.86 24.26
N GLY A 59 1.19 -7.37 23.88
CA GLY A 59 1.83 -8.50 24.55
C GLY A 59 1.06 -9.83 24.39
N ALA A 60 0.24 -9.92 23.35
CA ALA A 60 -0.55 -11.12 23.09
C ALA A 60 0.35 -12.31 22.70
N PHE A 61 -0.16 -13.53 22.89
CA PHE A 61 0.52 -14.77 22.48
C PHE A 61 1.90 -15.01 23.11
N GLY A 62 2.15 -14.46 24.31
CA GLY A 62 3.41 -14.65 25.04
C GLY A 62 4.58 -13.85 24.48
N VAL A 63 4.30 -12.81 23.68
CA VAL A 63 5.30 -11.87 23.18
C VAL A 63 5.47 -10.73 24.19
N ASP A 64 6.70 -10.33 24.47
CA ASP A 64 6.96 -9.17 25.34
C ASP A 64 6.40 -7.87 24.71
N PRO A 65 5.59 -7.10 25.46
CA PRO A 65 5.07 -5.83 24.98
C PRO A 65 6.18 -4.87 24.57
N LYS A 66 6.09 -4.35 23.34
CA LYS A 66 6.99 -3.30 22.84
C LYS A 66 6.29 -1.95 22.91
N SER A 67 6.93 -1.01 23.59
CA SER A 67 6.53 0.38 23.64
C SER A 67 7.74 1.27 23.35
N GLY A 68 7.61 2.18 22.39
CA GLY A 68 8.67 3.12 22.06
C GLY A 68 8.29 4.01 20.88
N PHE A 69 8.90 5.19 20.80
CA PHE A 69 8.58 6.17 19.74
C PHE A 69 8.78 5.59 18.34
N ILE A 70 9.92 4.94 18.08
CA ILE A 70 10.21 4.33 16.77
C ILE A 70 9.25 3.19 16.44
N PHE A 71 8.83 2.43 17.45
CA PHE A 71 7.83 1.38 17.29
C PHE A 71 6.48 1.98 16.85
N ILE A 72 6.00 3.01 17.54
CA ILE A 72 4.76 3.73 17.19
C ILE A 72 4.87 4.37 15.80
N LEU A 73 6.01 4.96 15.48
CA LEU A 73 6.27 5.57 14.17
C LEU A 73 6.22 4.53 13.03
N SER A 74 6.86 3.37 13.21
CA SER A 74 6.78 2.27 12.22
C SER A 74 5.36 1.73 12.07
N PHE A 75 4.59 1.66 13.16
CA PHE A 75 3.19 1.25 13.13
C PHE A 75 2.33 2.24 12.35
N PHE A 76 2.52 3.54 12.58
CA PHE A 76 1.87 4.59 11.80
C PHE A 76 2.16 4.45 10.30
N PHE A 77 3.43 4.23 9.92
CA PHE A 77 3.77 4.05 8.51
C PHE A 77 3.16 2.78 7.90
N TYR A 78 3.06 1.67 8.63
CA TYR A 78 2.35 0.49 8.15
C TYR A 78 0.90 0.80 7.78
N VAL A 79 0.19 1.52 8.66
CA VAL A 79 -1.21 1.92 8.43
C VAL A 79 -1.32 2.90 7.27
N LEU A 80 -0.43 3.91 7.22
CA LEU A 80 -0.41 4.89 6.13
C LEU A 80 -0.20 4.21 4.78
N ASN A 81 0.79 3.33 4.66
CA ASN A 81 1.07 2.57 3.43
C ASN A 81 -0.15 1.72 3.02
N PHE A 82 -0.80 1.05 3.97
CA PHE A 82 -2.00 0.25 3.68
C PHE A 82 -3.12 1.11 3.07
N ILE A 83 -3.33 2.33 3.61
CA ILE A 83 -4.31 3.28 3.08
C ILE A 83 -3.89 3.77 1.69
N GLU A 84 -2.62 4.14 1.49
CA GLU A 84 -2.12 4.61 0.20
C GLU A 84 -2.26 3.55 -0.89
N ILE A 85 -1.88 2.30 -0.62
CA ILE A 85 -2.07 1.19 -1.56
C ILE A 85 -3.56 0.96 -1.83
N SER A 86 -4.43 1.07 -0.82
CA SER A 86 -5.87 0.93 -1.00
C SER A 86 -6.45 2.02 -1.92
N ILE A 87 -5.98 3.27 -1.78
CA ILE A 87 -6.34 4.37 -2.68
C ILE A 87 -5.85 4.08 -4.10
N ASP A 88 -4.62 3.57 -4.24
CA ASP A 88 -4.04 3.26 -5.53
C ASP A 88 -4.79 2.14 -6.27
N VAL A 89 -5.22 1.10 -5.54
CA VAL A 89 -6.10 0.04 -6.04
C VAL A 89 -7.46 0.61 -6.47
N ALA A 90 -8.05 1.52 -5.69
CA ALA A 90 -9.31 2.15 -6.08
C ALA A 90 -9.16 2.96 -7.39
N LEU A 91 -8.03 3.66 -7.55
CA LEU A 91 -7.70 4.37 -8.79
C LEU A 91 -7.45 3.42 -9.96
N TYR A 92 -6.86 2.25 -9.72
CA TYR A 92 -6.70 1.20 -10.73
C TYR A 92 -8.06 0.80 -11.31
N PHE A 93 -9.06 0.51 -10.46
CA PHE A 93 -10.41 0.17 -10.94
C PHE A 93 -11.07 1.31 -11.72
N ARG A 94 -10.87 2.57 -11.29
CA ARG A 94 -11.37 3.74 -12.04
C ARG A 94 -10.76 3.81 -13.44
N ASN A 95 -9.44 3.68 -13.52
CA ASN A 95 -8.74 3.80 -14.80
C ASN A 95 -8.97 2.59 -15.71
N LYS A 96 -9.16 1.39 -15.15
CA LYS A 96 -9.53 0.20 -15.92
C LYS A 96 -10.86 0.40 -16.66
N LYS A 97 -11.85 1.02 -16.02
CA LYS A 97 -13.12 1.37 -16.69
C LYS A 97 -12.93 2.38 -17.83
N LEU A 98 -12.02 3.36 -17.66
CA LEU A 98 -11.71 4.33 -18.71
C LEU A 98 -11.00 3.66 -19.90
N ASP A 99 -10.09 2.72 -19.64
CA ASP A 99 -9.41 1.96 -20.69
C ASP A 99 -10.39 1.07 -21.45
N GLU A 100 -11.30 0.38 -20.75
CA GLU A 100 -12.34 -0.48 -21.36
C GLU A 100 -13.28 0.32 -22.27
N GLU A 101 -13.65 1.54 -21.89
CA GLU A 101 -14.48 2.43 -22.71
C GLU A 101 -13.73 2.93 -23.95
N ALA A 102 -12.47 3.34 -23.79
CA ALA A 102 -11.63 3.77 -24.89
C ALA A 102 -11.40 2.64 -25.92
N ASP A 103 -11.16 1.42 -25.44
CA ASP A 103 -10.97 0.24 -26.30
C ASP A 103 -12.28 -0.13 -27.03
N ARG A 104 -13.46 0.07 -26.41
CA ARG A 104 -14.77 -0.16 -27.05
C ARG A 104 -15.05 0.86 -28.16
N LEU A 105 -14.84 2.15 -27.90
CA LEU A 105 -14.99 3.20 -28.92
C LEU A 105 -14.03 3.00 -30.09
N ALA A 106 -12.81 2.53 -29.83
CA ALA A 106 -11.85 2.22 -30.90
C ALA A 106 -12.29 1.01 -31.75
N ALA A 107 -13.05 0.07 -31.18
CA ALA A 107 -13.60 -1.07 -31.91
C ALA A 107 -14.85 -0.72 -32.73
N GLU A 108 -15.69 0.22 -32.26
CA GLU A 108 -16.89 0.68 -32.97
C GLU A 108 -16.57 1.57 -34.19
N ASN A 109 -15.45 2.30 -34.14
CA ASN A 109 -14.98 3.16 -35.23
C ASN A 109 -14.15 2.41 -36.30
N LYS A 110 -14.07 1.08 -36.24
CA LYS A 110 -13.24 0.23 -37.09
C LYS A 110 -14.09 -0.65 -37.98
#